data_AF-A0A554MGL4-F1
#
_entry.id   AF-A0A554MGL4-F1
#
_cell.length_a   1.000
_cell.length_b   1.000
_cell.length_c   1.000
_cell.angle_alpha   90.00
_cell.angle_beta   90.00
_cell.angle_gamma   90.00
#
_symmetry.space_group_name_H-M   'P 1'
#
loop_
_entity.id
_entity.type
_entity.pdbx_description
1 polymer ?
#
loop_
_entity_poly.entity_id
_entity_poly.type
_entity_poly.pdbx_seq_one_letter_code
_entity_poly.pdbx_strand_id
1 'polypeptide(L)'
;MAKAAPWTPKQDALLRRYHGVLSREEIARLAGRRTVMAYGVRASRLGIRSLRTGDIAPELGVSIVTVVRWIKKGFLQARRTVTITYKGKQNPQWYEIQEEAIIQFLQTHYLRYDPSRLVERWQKYVPWKERAKWISISEASKQHSYGYQWFYQRIWRGEIRVTKGRNPTRAGEITYLFREDIESVMKRIQTM
;
A
#
# COMPACT_ATOMS: atom_id res chain seq x y z
N MET A 1 15.40 26.06 34.99
CA MET A 1 15.02 24.83 34.24
C MET A 1 15.98 24.65 33.08
N ALA A 2 16.62 23.49 32.94
CA ALA A 2 17.51 23.23 31.81
C ALA A 2 16.74 23.23 30.49
N LYS A 3 17.22 23.98 29.49
CA LYS A 3 16.62 24.06 28.16
C LYS A 3 16.73 22.69 27.49
N ALA A 4 15.61 22.14 27.02
CA ALA A 4 15.63 20.89 26.27
C ALA A 4 16.56 21.03 25.06
N ALA A 5 17.46 20.06 24.86
CA ALA A 5 18.34 20.04 23.70
C ALA A 5 17.53 20.22 22.40
N PRO A 6 18.11 20.75 21.31
CA PRO A 6 17.45 20.79 20.01
C PRO A 6 17.24 19.38 19.43
N TRP A 7 16.22 19.20 18.58
CA TRP A 7 16.02 17.96 17.83
C TRP A 7 17.03 17.88 16.71
N THR A 8 17.68 16.71 16.57
CA THR A 8 18.64 16.48 15.50
C THR A 8 17.95 15.86 14.28
N PRO A 9 18.45 16.09 13.05
CA PRO A 9 17.92 15.44 11.85
C PRO A 9 17.94 13.90 11.96
N LYS A 10 18.95 13.33 12.62
CA LYS A 10 19.03 11.88 12.89
C LYS A 10 17.86 11.38 13.74
N GLN A 11 17.46 12.13 14.77
CA GLN A 11 16.32 11.77 15.62
C GLN A 11 14.99 11.84 14.86
N ASP A 12 14.81 12.86 14.02
CA ASP A 12 13.61 12.98 13.18
C ASP A 12 13.57 11.86 12.11
N ALA A 13 14.71 11.51 11.52
CA ALA A 13 14.82 10.41 10.57
C ALA A 13 14.50 9.06 11.23
N LEU A 14 14.99 8.82 12.45
CA LEU A 14 14.65 7.62 13.23
C LEU A 14 13.16 7.57 13.57
N LEU A 15 12.56 8.70 13.98
CA LEU A 15 11.13 8.80 14.21
C LEU A 15 10.34 8.47 12.94
N ARG A 16 10.65 9.10 11.81
CA ARG A 16 9.95 8.81 10.54
C ARG A 16 10.07 7.33 10.16
N ARG A 17 11.28 6.77 10.29
CA ARG A 17 11.57 5.39 9.91
C ARG A 17 10.93 4.34 10.82
N TYR A 18 10.85 4.59 12.12
CA TYR A 18 10.49 3.56 13.09
C TYR A 18 9.16 3.81 13.83
N HIS A 19 8.51 4.97 13.70
CA HIS A 19 7.36 5.36 14.52
C HIS A 19 6.08 4.53 14.37
N GLY A 20 5.92 3.57 13.48
CA GLY A 20 4.80 2.63 13.55
C GLY A 20 5.29 1.23 13.32
N VAL A 21 6.55 0.99 13.69
CA VAL A 21 7.33 -0.24 13.46
C VAL A 21 7.89 -0.72 14.78
N LEU A 22 8.51 0.19 15.54
CA LEU A 22 9.03 -0.05 16.88
C LEU A 22 8.16 0.62 17.94
N SER A 23 8.23 0.13 19.18
CA SER A 23 7.67 0.81 20.33
C SER A 23 8.38 2.15 20.59
N ARG A 24 7.70 3.09 21.24
CA ARG A 24 8.32 4.40 21.54
C ARG A 24 9.51 4.25 22.49
N GLU A 25 9.48 3.22 23.34
CA GLU A 25 10.55 2.81 24.24
C GLU A 25 11.76 2.27 23.45
N GLU A 26 11.53 1.49 22.40
CA GLU A 26 12.57 1.01 21.49
C GLU A 26 13.19 2.17 20.69
N ILE A 27 12.37 3.09 20.17
CA ILE A 27 12.85 4.30 19.49
C ILE A 27 13.67 5.17 20.45
N ALA A 28 13.21 5.34 21.70
CA ALA A 28 13.94 6.11 22.70
C ALA A 28 15.30 5.48 23.04
N ARG A 29 15.37 4.14 23.12
CA ARG A 29 16.62 3.40 23.28
C ARG A 29 17.58 3.59 22.09
N LEU A 30 17.07 3.56 20.86
CA LEU A 30 17.89 3.74 19.64
C LEU A 30 18.34 5.19 19.41
N ALA A 31 17.48 6.16 19.71
CA ALA A 31 17.71 7.57 19.38
C ALA A 31 18.40 8.35 20.51
N GLY A 32 18.33 7.86 21.75
CA GLY A 32 19.02 8.38 22.92
C GLY A 32 18.63 9.81 23.35
N ARG A 33 18.84 10.11 24.65
CA ARG A 33 18.77 11.47 25.26
C ARG A 33 17.39 12.10 25.47
N ARG A 34 16.27 11.41 25.24
CA ARG A 34 14.92 11.96 25.50
C ARG A 34 13.94 10.94 26.06
N THR A 35 12.92 11.43 26.75
CA THR A 35 11.83 10.61 27.28
C THR A 35 10.91 10.11 26.17
N VAL A 36 10.23 8.98 26.41
CA VAL A 36 9.18 8.43 25.53
C VAL A 36 8.14 9.49 25.16
N MET A 37 7.74 10.31 26.14
CA MET A 37 6.77 11.39 25.95
C MET A 37 7.28 12.47 24.99
N ALA A 38 8.56 12.84 25.06
CA ALA A 38 9.15 13.82 24.16
C ALA A 38 9.16 13.32 22.70
N TYR A 39 9.41 12.02 22.47
CA TYR A 39 9.27 11.41 21.15
C TYR A 39 7.81 11.42 20.66
N GLY A 40 6.84 11.17 21.54
CA GLY A 40 5.41 11.27 21.21
C GLY A 40 5.02 12.68 20.76
N VAL A 41 5.37 13.70 21.55
CA VAL A 41 5.10 15.11 21.21
C VAL A 41 5.81 15.51 19.92
N ARG A 42 7.04 15.05 19.69
CA ARG A 42 7.77 15.33 18.45
C ARG A 42 7.13 14.66 17.24
N ALA A 43 6.72 13.40 17.35
CA ALA A 43 6.00 12.71 16.28
C ALA A 43 4.74 13.48 15.88
N SER A 44 3.94 13.94 16.86
CA SER A 44 2.78 14.79 16.59
C SER A 44 3.16 16.12 15.91
N ARG A 45 4.22 16.79 16.35
CA ARG A 45 4.73 18.04 15.72
C ARG A 45 5.27 17.83 14.30
N LEU A 46 5.78 16.64 14.01
CA LEU A 46 6.23 16.23 12.67
C LEU A 46 5.07 15.73 11.79
N GLY A 47 3.84 15.67 12.33
CA GLY A 47 2.67 15.14 11.62
C GLY A 47 2.67 13.63 11.47
N ILE A 48 3.56 12.90 12.17
CA ILE A 48 3.67 11.45 12.05
C ILE A 48 2.51 10.81 12.83
N ARG A 49 1.48 10.39 12.08
CA ARG A 49 0.29 9.72 12.63
C ARG A 49 0.41 8.21 12.43
N SER A 50 -0.08 7.47 13.42
CA SER A 50 -0.29 6.04 13.29
C SER A 50 -1.78 5.79 13.17
N LEU A 51 -2.20 5.22 12.04
CA LEU A 51 -3.58 4.85 11.77
C LEU A 51 -3.80 3.39 12.13
N ARG A 52 -4.97 3.06 12.66
CA ARG A 52 -5.33 1.65 12.85
C ARG A 52 -5.88 1.09 11.56
N THR A 53 -5.78 -0.23 11.42
CA THR A 53 -6.45 -0.98 10.34
C THR A 53 -7.92 -0.60 10.11
N GLY A 54 -8.66 -0.29 11.18
CA GLY A 54 -10.06 0.16 11.12
C GLY A 54 -10.24 1.57 10.57
N ASP A 55 -9.28 2.46 10.81
CA ASP A 55 -9.31 3.85 10.35
C ASP A 55 -8.95 3.93 8.85
N ILE A 56 -7.96 3.14 8.41
CA ILE A 56 -7.44 3.20 7.04
C ILE A 56 -8.31 2.45 6.02
N ALA A 57 -8.99 1.38 6.44
CA ALA A 57 -9.83 0.58 5.55
C ALA A 57 -10.88 1.42 4.78
N PRO A 58 -11.71 2.26 5.44
CA PRO A 58 -12.66 3.11 4.73
C PRO A 58 -11.96 4.15 3.84
N GLU A 59 -10.83 4.71 4.28
CA GLU A 59 -10.08 5.68 3.49
C GLU A 59 -9.51 5.10 2.18
N LEU A 60 -9.16 3.81 2.20
CA LEU A 60 -8.69 3.09 1.02
C LEU A 60 -9.84 2.46 0.21
N GLY A 61 -11.09 2.63 0.65
CA GLY A 61 -12.27 2.08 -0.04
C GLY A 61 -12.35 0.55 0.01
N VAL A 62 -11.82 -0.08 1.06
CA VAL A 62 -11.71 -1.54 1.19
C VAL A 62 -12.15 -2.04 2.57
N SER A 63 -12.39 -3.34 2.69
CA SER A 63 -12.66 -3.95 4.00
C SER A 63 -11.39 -4.06 4.86
N ILE A 64 -11.55 -4.03 6.19
CA ILE A 64 -10.47 -4.27 7.15
C ILE A 64 -9.74 -5.59 6.86
N VAL A 65 -10.49 -6.64 6.51
CA VAL A 65 -9.94 -7.95 6.13
C VAL A 65 -8.96 -7.85 4.96
N THR A 66 -9.23 -6.95 4.00
CA THR A 66 -8.31 -6.72 2.88
C THR A 66 -7.02 -6.06 3.36
N VAL A 67 -7.10 -5.04 4.20
CA VAL A 67 -5.92 -4.36 4.74
C VAL A 67 -5.06 -5.35 5.53
N VAL A 68 -5.67 -6.17 6.39
CA VAL A 68 -4.97 -7.26 7.10
C VAL A 68 -4.31 -8.23 6.13
N ARG A 69 -4.96 -8.57 5.02
CA ARG A 69 -4.36 -9.44 3.99
C ARG A 69 -3.15 -8.78 3.32
N TRP A 70 -3.20 -7.48 3.03
CA TRP A 70 -2.05 -6.75 2.48
C TRP A 70 -0.88 -6.75 3.45
N ILE A 71 -1.14 -6.57 4.74
CA ILE A 71 -0.11 -6.63 5.78
C ILE A 71 0.51 -8.03 5.86
N LYS A 72 -0.34 -9.08 5.93
CA LYS A 72 0.14 -10.48 5.99
C LYS A 72 0.93 -10.91 4.75
N LYS A 73 0.60 -10.35 3.57
CA LYS A 73 1.34 -10.57 2.32
C LYS A 73 2.58 -9.67 2.17
N GLY A 74 2.85 -8.79 3.12
CA GLY A 74 3.99 -7.86 3.08
C GLY A 74 3.84 -6.68 2.12
N PHE A 75 2.66 -6.44 1.56
CA PHE A 75 2.42 -5.30 0.66
C PHE A 75 2.28 -3.98 1.41
N LEU A 76 1.67 -4.02 2.60
CA LEU A 76 1.49 -2.85 3.45
C LEU A 76 2.25 -3.05 4.76
N GLN A 77 3.23 -2.18 5.02
CA GLN A 77 4.00 -2.25 6.25
C GLN A 77 3.16 -1.75 7.43
N ALA A 78 3.21 -2.49 8.54
CA ALA A 78 2.49 -2.17 9.75
C ALA A 78 3.15 -2.83 10.97
N ARG A 79 3.01 -2.20 12.14
CA ARG A 79 3.35 -2.84 13.43
C ARG A 79 2.13 -3.51 14.00
N ARG A 80 2.35 -4.71 14.53
CA ARG A 80 1.34 -5.42 15.31
C ARG A 80 1.24 -4.77 16.68
N THR A 81 0.07 -4.23 17.02
CA THR A 81 -0.19 -3.78 18.39
C THR A 81 -0.43 -5.02 19.26
N VAL A 82 0.13 -5.04 20.47
CA VAL A 82 -0.07 -6.14 21.42
C VAL A 82 -1.56 -6.31 21.70
N THR A 83 -2.04 -7.56 21.72
CA THR A 83 -3.41 -7.88 22.11
C THR A 83 -3.65 -7.39 23.53
N ILE A 84 -4.45 -6.32 23.70
CA ILE A 84 -4.93 -5.93 25.02
C ILE A 84 -6.09 -6.88 25.35
N THR A 85 -5.86 -7.78 26.30
CA THR A 85 -6.93 -8.57 26.90
C THR A 85 -7.79 -7.63 27.74
N TYR A 86 -8.98 -7.29 27.25
CA TYR A 86 -9.96 -6.53 28.02
C TYR A 86 -11.12 -7.45 28.38
N LYS A 87 -11.36 -7.63 29.69
CA LYS A 87 -12.41 -8.51 30.23
C LYS A 87 -12.40 -9.93 29.65
N GLY A 88 -11.21 -10.54 29.54
CA GLY A 88 -11.06 -11.94 29.07
C GLY A 88 -11.33 -12.17 27.58
N LYS A 89 -11.72 -11.14 26.81
CA LYS A 89 -11.85 -11.24 25.36
C LYS A 89 -10.59 -10.69 24.69
N GLN A 90 -9.93 -11.53 23.90
CA GLN A 90 -8.87 -11.09 23.00
C GLN A 90 -9.50 -10.16 21.95
N ASN A 91 -9.19 -8.88 21.99
CA ASN A 91 -9.65 -7.94 20.98
C ASN A 91 -8.99 -8.27 19.62
N PRO A 92 -9.67 -8.05 18.48
CA PRO A 92 -9.14 -8.39 17.18
C PRO A 92 -7.81 -7.66 16.94
N GLN A 93 -6.88 -8.36 16.29
CA GLN A 93 -5.52 -7.89 16.06
C GLN A 93 -5.54 -6.55 15.32
N TRP A 94 -5.18 -5.47 16.02
CA TRP A 94 -5.01 -4.16 15.41
C TRP A 94 -3.57 -4.00 14.93
N TYR A 95 -3.43 -3.52 13.70
CA TYR A 95 -2.18 -3.07 13.14
C TYR A 95 -2.14 -1.55 13.17
N GLU A 96 -0.99 -1.02 13.60
CA GLU A 96 -0.59 0.37 13.49
C GLU A 96 0.14 0.57 12.16
N ILE A 97 -0.39 1.49 11.34
CA ILE A 97 0.05 1.73 9.97
C ILE A 97 0.46 3.20 9.86
N GLN A 98 1.68 3.46 9.41
CA GLN A 98 2.15 4.81 9.16
C GLN A 98 1.60 5.35 7.84
N GLU A 99 1.40 6.65 7.77
CA GLU A 99 1.04 7.35 6.53
C GLU A 99 2.05 7.10 5.42
N GLU A 100 3.35 7.10 5.73
CA GLU A 100 4.41 6.79 4.77
C GLU A 100 4.29 5.37 4.19
N ALA A 101 3.90 4.39 5.02
CA ALA A 101 3.68 3.02 4.56
C ALA A 101 2.48 2.93 3.60
N ILE A 102 1.44 3.72 3.84
CA ILE A 102 0.29 3.84 2.93
C ILE A 102 0.72 4.48 1.62
N ILE A 103 1.46 5.60 1.66
CA ILE A 103 1.96 6.28 0.46
C ILE A 103 2.82 5.32 -0.37
N GLN A 104 3.76 4.61 0.27
CA GLN A 104 4.60 3.62 -0.41
C GLN A 104 3.76 2.51 -1.02
N PHE A 105 2.77 1.98 -0.30
CA PHE A 105 1.83 0.99 -0.84
C PHE A 105 1.07 1.52 -2.06
N LEU A 106 0.55 2.75 -2.00
CA LEU A 106 -0.16 3.37 -3.12
C LEU A 106 0.74 3.51 -4.35
N GLN A 107 2.01 3.87 -4.16
CA GLN A 107 2.97 4.08 -5.24
C GLN A 107 3.55 2.78 -5.83
N THR A 108 3.66 1.71 -5.05
CA THR A 108 4.33 0.46 -5.47
C THR A 108 3.36 -0.68 -5.77
N HIS A 109 2.16 -0.62 -5.19
CA HIS A 109 1.11 -1.63 -5.35
C HIS A 109 -0.16 -1.03 -5.96
N TYR A 110 0.02 -0.08 -6.89
CA TYR A 110 -1.04 0.68 -7.55
C TYR A 110 -2.06 -0.14 -8.33
N LEU A 111 -1.87 -1.44 -8.53
CA LEU A 111 -2.87 -2.35 -9.12
C LEU A 111 -3.68 -3.14 -8.07
N ARG A 112 -3.38 -3.01 -6.77
CA ARG A 112 -4.02 -3.78 -5.68
C ARG A 112 -5.24 -3.08 -5.08
N TYR A 113 -5.51 -1.84 -5.46
CA TYR A 113 -6.66 -1.07 -5.01
C TYR A 113 -7.35 -0.37 -6.20
N ASP A 114 -8.55 0.15 -5.92
CA ASP A 114 -9.35 0.94 -6.84
C ASP A 114 -9.19 2.43 -6.51
N PRO A 115 -8.50 3.21 -7.35
CA PRO A 115 -8.28 4.65 -7.11
C PRO A 115 -9.58 5.45 -6.94
N SER A 116 -10.68 5.03 -7.58
CA SER A 116 -11.97 5.73 -7.50
C SER A 116 -12.62 5.65 -6.11
N ARG A 117 -12.20 4.67 -5.31
CA ARG A 117 -12.69 4.46 -3.94
C ARG A 117 -11.78 5.06 -2.88
N LEU A 118 -10.64 5.62 -3.27
CA LEU A 118 -9.77 6.33 -2.35
C LEU A 118 -10.39 7.66 -1.97
N VAL A 119 -10.33 8.00 -0.68
CA VAL A 119 -10.61 9.37 -0.26
C VAL A 119 -9.61 10.34 -0.89
N GLU A 120 -10.05 11.57 -1.13
CA GLU A 120 -9.33 12.60 -1.91
C GLU A 120 -7.86 12.76 -1.49
N ARG A 121 -7.58 12.77 -0.18
CA ARG A 121 -6.21 12.99 0.33
C ARG A 121 -5.18 11.98 -0.17
N TRP A 122 -5.62 10.77 -0.53
CA TRP A 122 -4.74 9.70 -1.02
C TRP A 122 -4.59 9.68 -2.54
N GLN A 123 -5.53 10.29 -3.28
CA GLN A 123 -5.56 10.23 -4.74
C GLN A 123 -4.31 10.86 -5.38
N LYS A 124 -3.73 11.88 -4.75
CA LYS A 124 -2.50 12.55 -5.21
C LYS A 124 -1.26 11.65 -5.22
N TYR A 125 -1.27 10.51 -4.51
CA TYR A 125 -0.15 9.57 -4.47
C TYR A 125 -0.29 8.42 -5.47
N VAL A 126 -1.40 8.36 -6.22
CA VAL A 126 -1.63 7.32 -7.22
C VAL A 126 -0.73 7.59 -8.44
N PRO A 127 0.13 6.64 -8.85
CA PRO A 127 1.00 6.82 -10.00
C PRO A 127 0.22 6.56 -11.30
N TRP A 128 -0.62 7.51 -11.72
CA TRP A 128 -1.52 7.35 -12.87
C TRP A 128 -0.82 6.94 -14.16
N LYS A 129 0.37 7.52 -14.43
CA LYS A 129 1.20 7.17 -15.60
C LYS A 129 1.62 5.69 -15.57
N GLU A 130 2.09 5.20 -14.43
CA GLU A 130 2.53 3.80 -14.28
C GLU A 130 1.34 2.84 -14.30
N ARG A 131 0.21 3.23 -13.74
CA ARG A 131 -1.03 2.44 -13.78
C ARG A 131 -1.59 2.33 -15.19
N ALA A 132 -1.56 3.41 -15.98
CA ALA A 132 -2.10 3.44 -17.34
C ALA A 132 -1.41 2.45 -18.28
N LYS A 133 -0.14 2.10 -18.02
CA LYS A 133 0.61 1.07 -18.77
C LYS A 133 -0.01 -0.33 -18.68
N TRP A 134 -0.92 -0.54 -17.73
CA TRP A 134 -1.56 -1.82 -17.50
C TRP A 134 -3.05 -1.75 -17.85
N ILE A 135 -3.55 -2.82 -18.45
CA ILE A 135 -4.97 -3.01 -18.76
C ILE A 135 -5.45 -4.33 -18.18
N SER A 136 -6.67 -4.40 -17.66
CA SER A 136 -7.20 -5.69 -17.21
C SER A 136 -7.44 -6.62 -18.41
N ILE A 137 -7.25 -7.94 -18.25
CA ILE A 137 -7.52 -8.89 -19.34
C ILE A 137 -8.95 -8.79 -19.90
N SER A 138 -9.93 -8.47 -19.05
CA SER A 138 -11.32 -8.27 -19.46
C SER A 138 -11.48 -7.03 -20.35
N GLU A 139 -10.80 -5.94 -20.01
CA GLU A 139 -10.85 -4.70 -20.77
C GLU A 139 -10.07 -4.82 -22.08
N ALA A 140 -8.91 -5.48 -22.07
CA ALA A 140 -8.15 -5.77 -23.29
C ALA A 140 -8.95 -6.64 -24.27
N SER A 141 -9.66 -7.64 -23.74
CA SER A 141 -10.55 -8.49 -24.52
C SER A 141 -11.68 -7.72 -25.18
N LYS A 142 -12.30 -6.79 -24.46
CA LYS A 142 -13.32 -5.89 -25.02
C LYS A 142 -12.74 -4.93 -26.05
N GLN A 143 -11.59 -4.31 -25.74
CA GLN A 143 -10.97 -3.30 -26.58
C GLN A 143 -10.52 -3.85 -27.93
N HIS A 144 -10.04 -5.10 -27.98
CA HIS A 144 -9.49 -5.70 -29.20
C HIS A 144 -10.36 -6.81 -29.80
N SER A 145 -11.55 -7.06 -29.26
CA SER A 145 -12.48 -8.09 -29.74
C SER A 145 -11.90 -9.51 -29.77
N TYR A 146 -10.92 -9.81 -28.92
CA TYR A 146 -10.34 -11.16 -28.77
C TYR A 146 -10.83 -11.83 -27.48
N GLY A 147 -11.10 -13.13 -27.54
CA GLY A 147 -11.43 -13.92 -26.35
C GLY A 147 -10.25 -14.03 -25.37
N TYR A 148 -10.53 -14.33 -24.10
CA TYR A 148 -9.49 -14.45 -23.07
C TYR A 148 -8.41 -15.48 -23.40
N GLN A 149 -8.79 -16.58 -24.07
CA GLN A 149 -7.83 -17.62 -24.44
C GLN A 149 -6.74 -17.12 -25.39
N TRP A 150 -7.08 -16.21 -26.28
CA TRP A 150 -6.10 -15.60 -27.17
C TRP A 150 -5.01 -14.89 -26.35
N PHE A 151 -5.39 -14.10 -25.34
CA PHE A 151 -4.42 -13.45 -24.46
C PHE A 151 -3.63 -14.46 -23.63
N TYR A 152 -4.26 -15.51 -23.10
CA TYR A 152 -3.56 -16.54 -22.34
C TYR A 152 -2.50 -17.25 -23.16
N GLN A 153 -2.77 -17.56 -24.44
CA GLN A 153 -1.77 -18.14 -25.33
C GLN A 153 -0.56 -17.21 -25.52
N ARG A 154 -0.79 -15.90 -25.70
CA ARG A 154 0.29 -14.91 -25.87
C ARG A 154 1.10 -14.70 -24.60
N ILE A 155 0.45 -14.71 -23.43
CA ILE A 155 1.13 -14.71 -22.13
C ILE A 155 1.99 -15.96 -21.99
N TRP A 156 1.47 -17.14 -22.34
CA TRP A 156 2.21 -18.40 -22.25
C TRP A 156 3.42 -18.45 -23.17
N ARG A 157 3.33 -17.82 -24.35
CA ARG A 157 4.46 -17.64 -25.29
C ARG A 157 5.46 -16.56 -24.86
N GLY A 158 5.24 -15.88 -23.73
CA GLY A 158 6.10 -14.79 -23.27
C GLY A 158 5.98 -13.50 -24.09
N GLU A 159 4.96 -13.38 -24.93
CA GLU A 159 4.78 -12.22 -25.82
C GLU A 159 4.13 -11.03 -25.11
N ILE A 160 3.44 -11.28 -23.98
CA ILE A 160 2.74 -10.26 -23.20
C ILE A 160 3.12 -10.39 -21.74
N ARG A 161 3.73 -9.34 -21.17
CA ARG A 161 3.98 -9.24 -19.74
C ARG A 161 2.67 -9.13 -18.97
N VAL A 162 2.64 -9.81 -17.83
CA VAL A 162 1.46 -9.95 -17.00
C VAL A 162 1.79 -9.67 -15.54
N THR A 163 0.84 -9.11 -14.81
CA THR A 163 0.91 -8.98 -13.36
C THR A 163 -0.46 -9.24 -12.72
N LYS A 164 -0.49 -9.40 -11.40
CA LYS A 164 -1.72 -9.62 -10.63
C LYS A 164 -2.10 -8.36 -9.86
N GLY A 165 -3.34 -7.92 -10.03
CA GLY A 165 -3.95 -6.82 -9.31
C GLY A 165 -5.27 -7.22 -8.66
N ARG A 166 -6.00 -6.25 -8.12
CA ARG A 166 -7.33 -6.45 -7.53
C ARG A 166 -8.41 -6.02 -8.52
N ASN A 167 -9.51 -6.76 -8.55
CA ASN A 167 -10.69 -6.31 -9.25
C ASN A 167 -11.32 -5.09 -8.57
N PRO A 168 -11.47 -3.93 -9.26
CA PRO A 168 -12.16 -2.77 -8.69
C PRO A 168 -13.66 -3.01 -8.46
N THR A 169 -14.29 -3.93 -9.20
CA THR A 169 -15.73 -4.19 -9.15
C THR A 169 -16.13 -5.49 -8.45
N ARG A 170 -15.22 -6.44 -8.21
CA ARG A 170 -15.51 -7.72 -7.54
C ARG A 170 -14.45 -8.11 -6.50
N ALA A 171 -14.79 -9.03 -5.60
CA ALA A 171 -13.77 -9.68 -4.77
C ALA A 171 -12.97 -10.67 -5.64
N GLY A 172 -11.67 -10.43 -5.84
CA GLY A 172 -10.80 -11.34 -6.58
C GLY A 172 -9.52 -10.69 -7.11
N GLU A 173 -8.52 -11.51 -7.44
CA GLU A 173 -7.34 -11.07 -8.18
C GLU A 173 -7.66 -11.05 -9.69
N ILE A 174 -7.25 -9.99 -10.39
CA ILE A 174 -7.32 -9.91 -11.87
C ILE A 174 -5.91 -9.99 -12.45
N THR A 175 -5.82 -10.62 -13.61
CA THR A 175 -4.69 -10.57 -14.54
C THR A 175 -4.65 -9.22 -15.28
N TYR A 176 -3.62 -8.41 -15.03
CA TYR A 176 -3.33 -7.19 -15.78
C TYR A 176 -2.25 -7.47 -16.82
N LEU A 177 -2.42 -6.90 -18.00
CA LEU A 177 -1.56 -7.06 -19.16
C LEU A 177 -0.85 -5.73 -19.45
N PHE A 178 0.40 -5.81 -19.89
CA PHE A 178 1.15 -4.62 -20.28
C PHE A 178 0.71 -4.15 -21.67
N ARG A 179 0.27 -2.88 -21.79
CA ARG A 179 -0.37 -2.36 -23.01
C ARG A 179 0.55 -2.37 -24.22
N GLU A 180 1.79 -1.93 -24.06
CA GLU A 180 2.75 -1.85 -25.18
C GLU A 180 3.01 -3.22 -25.81
N ASP A 181 3.02 -4.29 -25.00
CA ASP A 181 3.20 -5.65 -25.50
C ASP A 181 1.99 -6.11 -26.32
N ILE A 182 0.77 -5.75 -25.89
CA ILE A 182 -0.46 -6.01 -26.66
C ILE A 182 -0.38 -5.29 -28.00
N GLU A 183 -0.08 -4.00 -28.00
CA GLU A 183 0.01 -3.19 -29.22
C GLU A 183 1.06 -3.73 -30.19
N SER A 184 2.22 -4.15 -29.67
CA SER A 184 3.27 -4.82 -30.45
C SER A 184 2.79 -6.13 -31.07
N VAL A 185 2.07 -6.98 -30.33
CA VAL A 185 1.47 -8.22 -30.86
C VAL A 185 0.43 -7.90 -31.94
N MET A 186 -0.45 -6.93 -31.72
CA MET A 186 -1.49 -6.56 -32.68
C MET A 186 -0.90 -6.05 -34.00
N LYS A 187 0.12 -5.19 -33.94
CA LYS A 187 0.82 -4.66 -35.12
C LYS A 187 1.47 -5.78 -35.95
N ARG A 188 2.06 -6.79 -35.30
CA ARG A 188 2.63 -7.96 -35.98
C ARG A 188 1.58 -8.81 -36.69
N ILE A 189 0.37 -8.91 -36.15
CA ILE A 189 -0.70 -9.69 -36.77
C ILE A 189 -1.30 -8.97 -37.98
N GLN A 190 -1.39 -7.65 -37.94
CA GLN A 190 -1.91 -6.85 -39.06
C GLN A 190 -0.96 -6.77 -40.27
N THR A 191 0.30 -7.16 -40.08
CA THR A 191 1.33 -7.16 -41.14
C THR A 191 1.54 -8.55 -41.76
N MET A 192 0.78 -9.55 -41.34
CA MET A 192 0.70 -10.90 -41.92
C MET A 192 -0.55 -11.04 -42.77
#